data_AF-A0A645I584-F1
#
_entry.id   AF-A0A645I584-F1
#
_cell.length_a   1.000
_cell.length_b   1.000
_cell.length_c   1.000
_cell.angle_alpha   90.00
_cell.angle_beta   90.00
_cell.angle_gamma   90.00
#
_symmetry.space_group_name_H-M   'P 1'
#
loop_
_entity.id
_entity.type
_entity.pdbx_description
1 polymer ?
#
loop_
_entity_poly.entity_id
_entity_poly.type
_entity_poly.pdbx_seq_one_letter_code
_entity_poly.pdbx_strand_id
1 'polypeptide(L)'
;MNFHLSENKLTLAPGDEVEIEALWDSGDDFTIVWAANGDSATADLGSLDNKLVVKAKAAGEMKLLATVQGRSDLKAECTLIVK
;
A
#
# COMPACT_ATOMS: atom_id res chain seq x y z
N MET A 1 -2.00 13.45 -15.69
CA MET A 1 -1.59 12.11 -15.25
C MET A 1 -1.43 12.16 -13.75
N ASN A 2 -2.29 11.46 -13.01
CA ASN A 2 -2.28 11.45 -11.55
C ASN A 2 -2.05 10.00 -11.08
N PHE A 3 -1.04 9.79 -10.24
CA PHE A 3 -0.77 8.49 -9.61
C PHE A 3 -1.04 8.60 -8.12
N HIS A 4 -1.93 7.77 -7.59
CA HIS A 4 -2.36 7.83 -6.20
C HIS A 4 -2.82 6.45 -5.70
N LEU A 5 -2.99 6.33 -4.38
CA LEU A 5 -3.63 5.18 -3.76
C LEU A 5 -5.11 5.51 -3.48
N SER A 6 -5.95 4.48 -3.56
CA SER A 6 -7.35 4.51 -3.11
C SER A 6 -7.48 5.00 -1.66
N GLU A 7 -6.53 4.60 -0.80
CA GLU A 7 -6.43 5.04 0.59
C GLU A 7 -5.02 5.56 0.89
N ASN A 8 -4.93 6.69 1.58
CA ASN A 8 -3.66 7.26 2.05
C ASN A 8 -3.45 7.07 3.57
N LYS A 9 -4.46 6.56 4.28
CA LYS A 9 -4.38 6.24 5.69
C LYS A 9 -5.35 5.13 6.04
N LEU A 10 -4.84 4.11 6.73
CA LEU A 10 -5.63 3.02 7.29
C LEU A 10 -5.53 3.01 8.80
N THR A 11 -6.65 2.72 9.47
CA THR A 11 -6.67 2.45 10.91
C THR A 11 -7.45 1.17 11.12
N LEU A 12 -6.75 0.11 11.53
CA LEU A 12 -7.26 -1.25 11.59
C LEU A 12 -7.09 -1.83 13.00
N ALA A 13 -7.90 -2.83 13.33
CA ALA A 13 -7.71 -3.71 14.48
C ALA A 13 -6.95 -4.99 14.06
N PRO A 14 -6.21 -5.65 14.97
CA PRO A 14 -5.65 -6.96 14.71
C PRO A 14 -6.69 -7.96 14.17
N GLY A 15 -6.38 -8.59 13.04
CA GLY A 15 -7.27 -9.51 12.34
C GLY A 15 -8.02 -8.89 11.15
N ASP A 16 -8.10 -7.56 11.06
CA ASP A 16 -8.69 -6.89 9.90
C ASP A 16 -7.86 -7.12 8.64
N GLU A 17 -8.54 -7.20 7.50
CA GLU A 17 -7.94 -7.35 6.18
C GLU A 17 -8.56 -6.33 5.21
N VAL A 18 -7.71 -5.58 4.51
CA VAL A 18 -8.13 -4.58 3.53
C VAL A 18 -7.27 -4.62 2.28
N GLU A 19 -7.82 -4.16 1.16
CA GLU A 19 -7.09 -3.97 -0.08
C GLU A 19 -6.84 -2.48 -0.33
N ILE A 20 -5.61 -2.13 -0.71
CA ILE A 20 -5.26 -0.82 -1.24
C ILE A 20 -4.98 -0.97 -2.72
N GLU A 21 -5.69 -0.23 -3.54
CA GLU A 21 -5.45 -0.15 -4.98
C GLU A 21 -4.62 1.07 -5.35
N ALA A 22 -3.65 0.90 -6.25
CA ALA A 22 -2.92 1.97 -6.91
C ALA A 22 -3.59 2.34 -8.23
N LEU A 23 -3.85 3.63 -8.41
CA LEU A 23 -4.63 4.19 -9.51
C LEU A 23 -3.75 5.14 -10.33
N TRP A 24 -3.72 4.93 -11.65
CA TRP A 24 -3.00 5.78 -12.59
C TRP A 24 -3.86 6.16 -13.79
N ASP A 25 -4.15 7.45 -13.95
CA ASP A 25 -4.94 7.97 -15.07
C ASP A 25 -4.11 8.17 -16.36
N SER A 26 -3.18 7.25 -16.66
CA SER A 26 -2.39 7.28 -17.91
C SER A 26 -3.14 6.68 -19.09
N GLY A 27 -3.98 5.67 -18.83
CA GLY A 27 -4.55 4.80 -19.88
C GLY A 27 -3.59 3.71 -20.38
N ASP A 28 -2.39 3.63 -19.81
CA ASP A 28 -1.38 2.61 -20.11
C ASP A 28 -1.41 1.51 -19.04
N ASP A 29 -1.06 0.28 -19.42
CA ASP A 29 -0.77 -0.79 -18.46
C ASP A 29 0.45 -0.42 -17.61
N PHE A 30 0.40 -0.74 -16.32
CA PHE A 30 1.49 -0.44 -15.40
C PHE A 30 1.66 -1.52 -14.33
N THR A 31 2.89 -1.65 -13.86
CA THR A 31 3.26 -2.54 -12.76
C THR A 31 3.66 -1.71 -11.56
N ILE A 32 3.23 -2.13 -10.37
CA ILE A 32 3.58 -1.48 -9.11
C ILE A 32 4.60 -2.31 -8.35
N VAL A 33 5.62 -1.62 -7.85
CA VAL A 33 6.53 -2.15 -6.83
C VAL A 33 6.09 -1.61 -5.49
N TRP A 34 5.66 -2.51 -4.61
CA TRP A 34 5.27 -2.19 -3.25
C TRP A 34 6.47 -2.30 -2.30
N ALA A 35 6.58 -1.33 -1.39
CA ALA A 35 7.55 -1.34 -0.30
C ALA A 35 6.86 -0.96 1.00
N ALA A 36 7.40 -1.44 2.12
CA ALA A 36 6.90 -1.12 3.44
C ALA A 36 8.06 -0.72 4.36
N ASN A 37 7.81 0.26 5.20
CA ASN A 37 8.73 0.69 6.25
C ASN A 37 8.01 0.64 7.60
N GLY A 38 8.46 -0.24 8.47
CA GLY A 38 7.85 -0.54 9.77
C GLY A 38 8.18 -1.95 10.21
N ASP A 39 7.62 -2.36 11.34
CA ASP A 39 7.80 -3.72 11.86
C ASP A 39 6.87 -4.70 11.13
N SER A 40 7.42 -5.78 10.56
CA SER A 40 6.66 -6.85 9.92
C SER A 40 5.76 -7.64 10.88
N ALA A 41 5.94 -7.48 12.20
CA ALA A 41 4.99 -7.95 13.20
C ALA A 41 3.65 -7.19 13.16
N THR A 42 3.61 -5.97 12.59
CA THR A 42 2.41 -5.12 12.55
C THR A 42 1.35 -5.66 11.58
N ALA A 43 1.77 -6.12 10.39
CA ALA A 43 0.86 -6.62 9.36
C ALA A 43 1.56 -7.58 8.39
N ASP A 44 0.82 -8.54 7.86
CA ASP A 44 1.21 -9.32 6.69
C ASP A 44 0.77 -8.58 5.42
N LEU A 45 1.65 -8.55 4.42
CA LEU A 45 1.42 -7.84 3.16
C LEU A 45 1.50 -8.82 1.99
N GLY A 46 0.54 -8.72 1.06
CA GLY A 46 0.54 -9.48 -0.19
C GLY A 46 0.19 -8.58 -1.37
N SER A 47 0.99 -8.60 -2.43
CA SER A 47 0.73 -7.82 -3.65
C SER A 47 0.11 -8.68 -4.75
N LEU A 48 -0.91 -8.15 -5.41
CA LEU A 48 -1.51 -8.72 -6.62
C LEU A 48 -1.77 -7.60 -7.61
N ASP A 49 -1.11 -7.62 -8.76
CA ASP A 49 -1.20 -6.58 -9.79
C ASP A 49 -0.97 -5.16 -9.23
N ASN A 50 -1.96 -4.26 -9.38
CA ASN A 50 -1.93 -2.90 -8.86
C ASN A 50 -2.48 -2.78 -7.42
N LYS A 51 -2.69 -3.89 -6.72
CA LYS A 51 -3.25 -3.93 -5.37
C LYS A 51 -2.27 -4.46 -4.32
N LEU A 52 -2.48 -4.01 -3.08
CA LEU A 52 -1.82 -4.50 -1.88
C LEU A 52 -2.88 -4.96 -0.87
N VAL A 53 -2.88 -6.25 -0.55
CA VAL A 53 -3.64 -6.82 0.56
C VAL A 53 -2.85 -6.61 1.85
N VAL A 54 -3.49 -6.00 2.84
CA VAL A 54 -2.93 -5.69 4.15
C VAL A 54 -3.74 -6.44 5.20
N LYS A 55 -3.09 -7.33 5.93
CA LYS A 55 -3.69 -8.05 7.05
C LYS A 55 -3.06 -7.63 8.37
N ALA A 56 -3.81 -6.92 9.20
CA ALA A 56 -3.34 -6.40 10.48
C ALA A 56 -3.11 -7.55 11.48
N LYS A 57 -1.99 -7.49 12.22
CA LYS A 57 -1.56 -8.55 13.16
C LYS A 57 -1.39 -8.05 14.59
N ALA A 58 -0.69 -6.94 14.77
CA ALA A 58 -0.36 -6.40 16.08
C ALA A 58 -0.29 -4.88 16.02
N ALA A 59 -0.50 -4.23 17.16
CA ALA A 59 -0.46 -2.78 17.26
C ALA A 59 0.90 -2.24 16.80
N GLY A 60 0.87 -1.19 15.98
CA GLY A 60 2.05 -0.64 15.34
C GLY A 60 1.70 0.35 14.24
N GLU A 61 2.73 0.98 13.69
CA GLU A 61 2.61 1.90 12.56
C GLU A 61 3.54 1.46 11.44
N MET A 62 3.05 1.50 10.20
CA MET A 62 3.81 1.16 9.01
C MET A 62 3.51 2.17 7.90
N LYS A 63 4.54 2.54 7.13
CA LYS A 63 4.39 3.30 5.89
C LYS A 63 4.44 2.35 4.71
N LEU A 64 3.39 2.38 3.90
CA LEU A 64 3.26 1.61 2.67
C LEU A 64 3.54 2.55 1.49
N LEU A 65 4.42 2.13 0.59
CA LEU A 65 4.82 2.90 -0.59
C LEU A 65 4.50 2.09 -1.85
N ALA A 66 3.79 2.71 -2.79
CA ALA A 66 3.63 2.22 -4.15
C ALA A 66 4.51 3.04 -5.08
N THR A 67 5.29 2.39 -5.93
CA THR A 67 6.09 3.04 -6.99
C THR A 67 5.80 2.38 -8.33
N VAL A 68 5.54 3.17 -9.36
CA VAL A 68 5.39 2.63 -10.72
C VAL A 68 6.74 2.08 -11.21
N GLN A 69 6.76 0.83 -11.67
CA GLN A 69 7.99 0.17 -12.11
C GLN A 69 8.64 0.95 -13.27
N GLY A 70 9.93 1.25 -13.13
CA GLY A 70 10.68 2.06 -14.12
C GLY A 70 10.45 3.57 -14.03
N ARG A 71 9.60 4.04 -13.09
CA ARG A 71 9.23 5.45 -12.91
C ARG A 71 9.27 5.84 -11.43
N SER A 72 10.48 6.08 -10.91
CA SER A 72 10.69 6.46 -9.50
C SER A 72 10.13 7.84 -9.13
N ASP A 73 9.79 8.66 -10.13
CA ASP A 73 9.08 9.93 -10.00
C ASP A 73 7.59 9.74 -9.64
N LEU A 74 7.00 8.58 -9.97
CA LEU A 74 5.60 8.27 -9.73
C LEU A 74 5.46 7.34 -8.53
N LYS A 75 5.19 7.95 -7.37
CA LYS A 75 5.01 7.24 -6.10
C LYS A 75 3.84 7.79 -5.29
N ALA A 76 3.24 6.93 -4.49
CA ALA A 76 2.17 7.26 -3.56
C ALA A 76 2.38 6.51 -2.24
N GLU A 77 1.90 7.10 -1.15
CA GLU A 77 2.15 6.60 0.21
C GLU A 77 0.83 6.42 0.96
N CYS A 78 0.78 5.39 1.80
CA CYS A 78 -0.30 5.17 2.78
C CYS A 78 0.29 4.92 4.17
N THR A 79 -0.29 5.54 5.20
CA THR A 79 0.04 5.26 6.60
C THR A 79 -0.92 4.22 7.18
N LEU A 80 -0.41 3.06 7.54
CA LEU A 80 -1.13 2.02 8.27
C LEU A 80 -0.92 2.20 9.78
N ILE A 81 -2.01 2.26 10.53
CA ILE A 81 -2.01 2.25 12.00
C ILE A 81 -2.84 1.07 12.47
N VAL A 82 -2.24 0.15 13.22
CA VAL A 82 -2.96 -0.95 13.88
C VAL A 82 -3.08 -0.61 15.37
N LYS A 83 -4.30 -0.71 15.93
CA LYS A 83 -4.59 -0.37 17.33
C LYS A 83 -5.19 -1.55 18.10
#